data_AF-A0A524DER7-F1
#
_entry.id   AF-A0A524DER7-F1
#
_cell.length_a   1.000
_cell.length_b   1.000
_cell.length_c   1.000
_cell.angle_alpha   90.00
_cell.angle_beta   90.00
_cell.angle_gamma   90.00
#
_symmetry.space_group_name_H-M   'P 1'
#
loop_
_entity.id
_entity.type
_entity.pdbx_description
1 polymer ?
#
loop_
_entity_poly.entity_id
_entity_poly.type
_entity_poly.pdbx_seq_one_letter_code
_entity_poly.pdbx_strand_id
1 'polypeptide(L)'
;MPEILGSFCLVLHSHLPWVLGHGIWPHGTSWVNEAAAETYIPLLQELYKLIDDDYHPKLTIGLTPVLCEMLRHPSFINGFLDYLDEKVGAALHDFDDFTKNKYEEGRIRLTKWWEEFFERTRDDFLHRFNRDIIGAFKKLQDMDLIDIITCGATHGYCPLLSKDTSIDAQFKTAVDNYKHHFGRVPTGVWLPECGYRPGYRWKNP
;
A
#
# COMPACT_ATOMS: atom_id res chain seq x y z
N MET A 1 -2.67 -20.82 30.81
CA MET A 1 -2.48 -20.51 29.38
C MET A 1 -3.85 -20.52 28.73
N PRO A 2 -4.21 -19.53 27.90
CA PRO A 2 -5.48 -19.58 27.16
C PRO A 2 -5.53 -20.85 26.30
N GLU A 3 -6.72 -21.43 26.14
CA GLU A 3 -6.94 -22.59 25.29
C GLU A 3 -6.65 -22.23 23.83
N ILE A 4 -5.82 -23.04 23.16
CA ILE A 4 -5.49 -22.82 21.74
C ILE A 4 -6.62 -23.39 20.89
N LEU A 5 -7.41 -22.51 20.28
CA LEU A 5 -8.53 -22.87 19.41
C LEU A 5 -8.10 -23.20 17.96
N GLY A 6 -6.96 -22.67 17.52
CA GLY A 6 -6.44 -22.85 16.17
C GLY A 6 -5.48 -21.73 15.75
N SER A 7 -5.15 -21.67 14.46
CA SER A 7 -4.34 -20.61 13.86
C SER A 7 -5.15 -19.83 12.84
N PHE A 8 -5.00 -18.50 12.84
CA PHE A 8 -5.61 -17.59 11.87
C PHE A 8 -4.49 -16.80 11.19
N CYS A 9 -4.56 -16.65 9.87
CA CYS A 9 -3.61 -15.88 9.08
C CYS A 9 -4.38 -14.92 8.18
N LEU A 10 -4.24 -13.63 8.46
CA LEU A 10 -4.73 -12.56 7.58
C LEU A 10 -3.61 -12.16 6.62
N VAL A 11 -3.88 -12.26 5.32
CA VAL A 11 -2.94 -11.86 4.26
C VAL A 11 -3.56 -10.73 3.44
N LEU A 12 -2.94 -9.55 3.48
CA LEU A 12 -3.37 -8.37 2.72
C LEU A 12 -2.45 -8.19 1.50
N HIS A 13 -2.99 -8.32 0.29
CA HIS A 13 -2.22 -8.13 -0.95
C HIS A 13 -2.34 -6.70 -1.48
N SER A 14 -1.24 -5.96 -1.49
CA SER A 14 -1.19 -4.55 -1.93
C SER A 14 -0.49 -4.42 -3.28
N HIS A 15 -1.25 -3.97 -4.27
CA HIS A 15 -0.77 -3.82 -5.65
C HIS A 15 -1.40 -2.62 -6.35
N LEU A 16 -0.58 -1.92 -7.14
CA LEU A 16 -1.00 -1.04 -8.22
C LEU A 16 -0.03 -1.22 -9.39
N PRO A 17 -0.48 -1.10 -10.65
CA PRO A 17 0.42 -1.09 -11.80
C PRO A 17 1.27 0.19 -11.80
N TRP A 18 2.34 0.22 -12.60
CA TRP A 18 3.16 1.42 -12.74
C TRP A 18 2.35 2.57 -13.36
N VAL A 19 2.02 3.59 -12.56
CA VAL A 19 1.20 4.75 -13.00
C VAL A 19 1.98 6.06 -13.07
N LEU A 20 3.19 6.13 -12.50
CA LEU A 20 3.98 7.35 -12.49
C LEU A 20 4.38 7.76 -13.90
N GLY A 21 4.05 9.00 -14.29
CA GLY A 21 4.30 9.53 -15.63
C GLY A 21 3.31 9.10 -16.71
N HIS A 22 2.23 8.38 -16.35
CA HIS A 22 1.23 7.87 -17.29
C HIS A 22 -0.17 8.46 -17.06
N GLY A 23 -0.24 9.78 -16.90
CA GLY A 23 -1.48 10.51 -16.63
C GLY A 23 -1.73 10.71 -15.13
N ILE A 24 -2.71 11.56 -14.82
CA ILE A 24 -3.03 11.95 -13.44
C ILE A 24 -4.41 11.43 -13.04
N TRP A 25 -5.44 11.78 -13.82
CA TRP A 25 -6.84 11.45 -13.55
C TRP A 25 -7.59 11.18 -14.87
N PRO A 26 -8.59 10.26 -14.93
CA PRO A 26 -9.14 9.43 -13.84
C PRO A 26 -8.34 8.16 -13.53
N HIS A 27 -7.34 7.86 -14.37
CA HIS A 27 -6.45 6.71 -14.22
C HIS A 27 -5.02 7.22 -14.36
N GLY A 28 -4.17 6.95 -13.36
CA GLY A 28 -2.82 7.51 -13.31
C GLY A 28 -2.33 7.70 -11.88
N THR A 29 -1.58 8.77 -11.64
CA THR A 29 -0.98 9.04 -10.34
C THR A 29 -2.00 9.27 -9.21
N SER A 30 -3.25 9.62 -9.52
CA SER A 30 -4.28 9.73 -8.47
C SER A 30 -4.49 8.41 -7.74
N TRP A 31 -4.39 7.26 -8.43
CA TRP A 31 -4.61 5.94 -7.83
C TRP A 31 -3.60 5.63 -6.72
N VAL A 32 -2.31 5.91 -6.94
CA VAL A 32 -1.29 5.65 -5.91
C VAL A 32 -1.38 6.63 -4.75
N ASN A 33 -1.82 7.86 -5.02
CA ASN A 33 -2.06 8.86 -3.98
C ASN A 33 -3.29 8.51 -3.13
N GLU A 34 -4.40 8.13 -3.76
CA GLU A 34 -5.62 7.65 -3.10
C GLU A 34 -5.31 6.43 -2.24
N ALA A 35 -4.63 5.42 -2.79
CA ALA A 35 -4.25 4.22 -2.04
C ALA A 35 -3.29 4.53 -0.87
N ALA A 36 -2.36 5.45 -1.04
CA ALA A 36 -1.47 5.87 0.04
C ALA A 36 -2.24 6.59 1.17
N ALA A 37 -3.11 7.55 0.82
CA ALA A 37 -3.87 8.33 1.78
C ALA A 37 -4.95 7.53 2.51
N GLU A 38 -5.63 6.62 1.81
CA GLU A 38 -6.85 5.99 2.29
C GLU A 38 -6.65 4.52 2.68
N THR A 39 -5.51 3.92 2.34
CA THR A 39 -5.20 2.52 2.72
C THR A 39 -3.86 2.39 3.44
N TYR A 40 -2.74 2.76 2.81
CA TYR A 40 -1.42 2.38 3.36
C TYR A 40 -1.07 3.14 4.64
N ILE A 41 -1.27 4.46 4.67
CA ILE A 41 -1.04 5.27 5.87
C ILE A 41 -2.06 4.94 6.97
N PRO A 42 -3.38 4.87 6.71
CA PRO A 42 -4.34 4.43 7.72
C PRO A 42 -4.04 3.04 8.29
N LEU A 43 -3.61 2.08 7.46
CA LEU A 43 -3.19 0.77 7.93
C LEU A 43 -1.99 0.87 8.88
N LEU A 44 -0.97 1.66 8.53
CA LEU A 44 0.17 1.90 9.43
C LEU A 44 -0.29 2.57 10.73
N GLN A 45 -1.16 3.58 10.66
CA GLN A 45 -1.70 4.26 11.84
C GLN A 45 -2.35 3.27 12.82
N GLU A 46 -3.22 2.39 12.33
CA GLU A 46 -3.88 1.38 13.16
C GLU A 46 -2.90 0.31 13.68
N LEU A 47 -1.94 -0.13 12.86
CA LEU A 47 -0.92 -1.08 13.31
C LEU A 47 -0.07 -0.51 14.44
N TYR A 48 0.39 0.74 14.31
CA TYR A 48 1.15 1.37 15.37
C TYR A 48 0.30 1.65 16.61
N LYS A 49 -0.98 2.00 16.46
CA LYS A 49 -1.89 2.15 17.60
C LYS A 49 -2.05 0.84 18.37
N LEU A 50 -2.22 -0.29 17.67
CA LEU A 50 -2.27 -1.60 18.31
C LEU A 50 -0.99 -1.89 19.11
N ILE A 51 0.17 -1.52 18.56
CA ILE A 51 1.47 -1.70 19.22
C ILE A 51 1.59 -0.80 20.46
N ASP A 52 1.14 0.45 20.36
CA ASP A 52 1.12 1.39 21.49
C ASP A 52 0.18 0.89 22.62
N ASP A 53 -0.87 0.15 22.27
CA ASP A 53 -1.80 -0.53 23.18
C ASP A 53 -1.31 -1.93 23.65
N ASP A 54 -0.04 -2.28 23.42
CA ASP A 54 0.62 -3.55 23.80
C ASP A 54 0.09 -4.81 23.08
N TYR A 55 -0.52 -4.64 21.90
CA TYR A 55 -0.94 -5.73 21.03
C TYR A 55 0.10 -6.07 19.95
N HIS A 56 0.08 -7.33 19.51
CA HIS A 56 0.95 -7.84 18.46
C HIS A 56 0.09 -8.29 17.26
N PRO A 57 -0.01 -7.49 16.18
CA PRO A 57 -1.00 -7.71 15.11
C PRO A 57 -0.80 -9.01 14.31
N LYS A 58 0.43 -9.51 14.18
CA LYS A 58 0.76 -10.84 13.59
C LYS A 58 0.03 -11.13 12.27
N LEU A 59 0.11 -10.22 11.31
CA LEU A 59 -0.49 -10.36 9.99
C LEU A 59 0.57 -10.37 8.88
N THR A 60 0.18 -10.81 7.70
CA THR A 60 1.04 -10.81 6.51
C THR A 60 0.59 -9.74 5.52
N ILE A 61 1.53 -8.96 4.98
CA ILE A 61 1.28 -7.97 3.94
C ILE A 61 2.08 -8.32 2.69
N GLY A 62 1.40 -8.51 1.57
CA GLY A 62 2.02 -8.55 0.26
C GLY A 62 2.28 -7.13 -0.25
N LEU A 63 3.54 -6.79 -0.52
CA LEU A 63 3.92 -5.55 -1.19
C LEU A 63 4.56 -5.90 -2.53
N THR A 64 3.85 -5.62 -3.63
CA THR A 64 4.37 -5.93 -4.97
C THR A 64 5.61 -5.09 -5.29
N PRO A 65 6.63 -5.64 -6.00
CA PRO A 65 7.85 -4.90 -6.31
C PRO A 65 7.60 -3.58 -7.03
N VAL A 66 6.73 -3.58 -8.06
CA VAL A 66 6.33 -2.36 -8.76
C VAL A 66 5.72 -1.29 -7.85
N LEU A 67 4.95 -1.69 -6.83
CA LEU A 67 4.39 -0.77 -5.84
C LEU A 67 5.48 -0.20 -4.93
N CYS A 68 6.42 -1.03 -4.48
CA CYS A 68 7.56 -0.57 -3.68
C CYS A 68 8.38 0.50 -4.39
N GLU A 69 8.67 0.29 -5.68
CA GLU A 69 9.39 1.26 -6.52
C GLU A 69 8.61 2.56 -6.65
N MET A 70 7.29 2.50 -6.88
CA MET A 70 6.45 3.70 -6.97
C MET A 70 6.40 4.48 -5.65
N LEU A 71 6.16 3.82 -4.51
CA LEU A 71 5.99 4.48 -3.22
C LEU A 71 7.29 5.12 -2.69
N ARG A 72 8.45 4.74 -3.22
CA ARG A 72 9.74 5.39 -2.92
C ARG A 72 10.22 6.33 -4.02
N HIS A 73 9.51 6.44 -5.13
CA HIS A 73 9.91 7.31 -6.22
C HIS A 73 9.78 8.79 -5.83
N PRO A 74 10.77 9.67 -6.12
CA PRO A 74 10.70 11.08 -5.73
C PRO A 74 9.47 11.83 -6.26
N SER A 75 9.00 11.48 -7.47
CA SER A 75 7.78 12.10 -8.02
C SER A 75 6.52 11.71 -7.26
N PHE A 76 6.45 10.50 -6.69
CA PHE A 76 5.33 10.11 -5.83
C PHE A 76 5.36 10.93 -4.54
N ILE A 77 6.52 11.04 -3.87
CA ILE A 77 6.62 11.76 -2.60
C ILE A 77 6.13 13.20 -2.74
N ASN A 78 6.59 13.91 -3.78
CA ASN A 78 6.15 15.29 -4.02
C ASN A 78 4.67 15.34 -4.43
N GLY A 79 4.26 14.53 -5.41
CA GLY A 79 2.88 14.52 -5.89
C GLY A 79 1.86 14.05 -4.86
N PHE A 80 2.27 13.28 -3.86
CA PHE A 80 1.42 12.84 -2.75
C PHE A 80 1.20 13.97 -1.74
N LEU A 81 2.22 14.77 -1.45
CA LEU A 81 2.06 15.95 -0.60
C LEU A 81 1.15 16.98 -1.28
N ASP A 82 1.36 17.23 -2.58
CA ASP A 82 0.48 18.13 -3.35
C ASP A 82 -0.98 17.62 -3.35
N TYR A 83 -1.18 16.31 -3.51
CA TYR A 83 -2.49 15.68 -3.42
C TYR A 83 -3.15 15.88 -2.05
N LEU A 84 -2.41 15.68 -0.96
CA LEU A 84 -2.95 15.89 0.39
C LEU A 84 -3.31 17.36 0.64
N ASP A 85 -2.46 18.29 0.22
CA ASP A 85 -2.74 19.73 0.33
C ASP A 85 -3.98 20.12 -0.49
N GLU A 86 -4.16 19.53 -1.68
CA GLU A 86 -5.38 19.69 -2.49
C GLU A 86 -6.63 19.17 -1.75
N LYS A 87 -6.55 17.99 -1.13
CA LYS A 87 -7.68 17.39 -0.41
C LYS A 87 -8.07 18.16 0.85
N VAL A 88 -7.09 18.65 1.61
CA VAL A 88 -7.35 19.55 2.75
C VAL A 88 -8.00 20.84 2.27
N GLY A 89 -7.48 21.45 1.19
CA GLY A 89 -8.06 22.64 0.59
C GLY A 89 -9.50 22.45 0.11
N ALA A 90 -9.80 21.31 -0.50
CA ALA A 90 -11.16 20.94 -0.92
C ALA A 90 -12.11 20.80 0.29
N ALA A 91 -11.67 20.13 1.36
CA ALA A 91 -12.48 19.98 2.57
C ALA A 91 -12.78 21.32 3.26
N LEU A 92 -11.80 22.22 3.31
CA LEU A 92 -11.96 23.59 3.82
C LEU A 92 -12.94 24.41 2.98
N HIS A 93 -12.81 24.34 1.65
CA HIS A 93 -13.75 24.99 0.73
C HIS A 93 -15.18 24.47 0.92
N ASP A 94 -15.35 23.15 0.99
CA ASP A 94 -16.66 22.52 1.20
C ASP A 94 -17.26 22.90 2.55
N PHE A 95 -16.44 23.07 3.60
CA PHE A 95 -16.91 23.58 4.88
C PHE A 95 -17.50 24.99 4.78
N ASP A 96 -16.82 25.92 4.09
CA ASP A 96 -17.33 27.29 3.88
C ASP A 96 -18.62 27.28 3.04
N ASP A 97 -18.61 26.58 1.90
CA ASP A 97 -19.76 26.50 1.00
C ASP A 97 -20.97 25.88 1.70
N PHE A 98 -20.80 24.73 2.37
CA PHE A 98 -21.92 24.02 3.01
C PHE A 98 -22.48 24.81 4.19
N THR A 99 -21.62 25.50 4.95
CA THR A 99 -22.04 26.35 6.07
C THR A 99 -22.81 27.57 5.55
N LYS A 100 -22.27 28.28 4.55
CA LYS A 100 -22.89 29.46 3.95
C LYS A 100 -24.25 29.15 3.33
N ASN A 101 -24.35 28.03 2.64
CA ASN A 101 -25.59 27.57 1.99
C ASN A 101 -26.52 26.77 2.91
N LYS A 102 -26.18 26.64 4.21
CA LYS A 102 -27.02 25.98 5.24
C LYS A 102 -27.41 24.55 4.88
N TYR A 103 -26.44 23.76 4.41
CA TYR A 103 -26.62 22.33 4.21
C TYR A 103 -26.92 21.62 5.55
N GLU A 104 -27.36 20.36 5.49
CA GLU A 104 -27.59 19.55 6.69
C GLU A 104 -26.35 19.49 7.59
N GLU A 105 -26.55 19.58 8.91
CA GLU A 105 -25.45 19.61 9.90
C GLU A 105 -24.50 18.41 9.76
N GLY A 106 -25.03 17.23 9.42
CA GLY A 106 -24.23 16.04 9.16
C GLY A 106 -23.25 16.21 8.00
N ARG A 107 -23.62 16.93 6.93
CA ARG A 107 -22.73 17.21 5.80
C ARG A 107 -21.64 18.20 6.17
N ILE A 108 -21.99 19.26 6.91
CA ILE A 108 -21.03 20.24 7.42
C ILE A 108 -20.02 19.59 8.37
N ARG A 109 -20.47 18.65 9.22
CA ARG A 109 -19.57 17.90 10.10
C ARG A 109 -18.64 16.97 9.31
N LEU A 110 -19.12 16.40 8.21
CA LEU A 110 -18.33 15.49 7.37
C LEU A 110 -17.16 16.20 6.69
N THR A 111 -17.30 17.48 6.29
CA THR A 111 -16.19 18.22 5.68
C THR A 111 -15.04 18.40 6.66
N LYS A 112 -15.33 18.74 7.93
CA LYS A 112 -14.32 18.79 9.00
C LYS A 112 -13.65 17.46 9.25
N TRP A 113 -14.41 16.37 9.22
CA TRP A 113 -13.84 15.04 9.38
C TRP A 113 -12.82 14.71 8.27
N TRP A 114 -13.12 15.09 7.02
CA TRP A 114 -12.20 14.91 5.90
C TRP A 114 -10.96 15.80 5.99
N GLU A 115 -11.12 17.06 6.41
CA GLU A 115 -10.01 17.96 6.73
C GLU A 115 -9.07 17.30 7.75
N GLU A 116 -9.59 16.92 8.92
CA GLU A 116 -8.84 16.25 9.98
C GLU A 116 -8.21 14.92 9.52
N PHE A 117 -8.88 14.18 8.64
CA PHE A 117 -8.38 12.93 8.08
C PHE A 117 -7.15 13.15 7.21
N PHE A 118 -7.20 14.09 6.26
CA PHE A 118 -6.09 14.36 5.35
C PHE A 118 -4.94 15.10 6.05
N GLU A 119 -5.22 16.00 7.00
CA GLU A 119 -4.19 16.65 7.81
C GLU A 119 -3.41 15.63 8.65
N ARG A 120 -4.11 14.73 9.36
CA ARG A 120 -3.46 13.66 10.13
C ARG A 120 -2.64 12.73 9.24
N THR A 121 -3.19 12.34 8.09
CA THR A 121 -2.47 11.50 7.11
C THR A 121 -1.19 12.17 6.64
N ARG A 122 -1.23 13.48 6.37
CA ARG A 122 -0.07 14.29 5.96
C ARG A 122 0.97 14.38 7.07
N ASP A 123 0.54 14.69 8.29
CA ASP A 123 1.45 14.83 9.43
C ASP A 123 2.14 13.51 9.78
N ASP A 124 1.41 12.39 9.78
CA ASP A 124 2.01 11.07 9.99
C ASP A 124 2.98 10.71 8.86
N PHE A 125 2.62 10.96 7.61
CA PHE A 125 3.54 10.74 6.48
C PHE A 125 4.83 11.54 6.64
N LEU A 126 4.74 12.83 6.97
CA LEU A 126 5.89 13.72 7.11
C LEU A 126 6.76 13.39 8.33
N HIS A 127 6.13 13.20 9.49
CA HIS A 127 6.82 13.20 10.78
C HIS A 127 6.98 11.80 11.37
N ARG A 128 5.94 10.97 11.33
CA ARG A 128 5.97 9.61 11.91
C ARG A 128 6.69 8.62 10.99
N PHE A 129 6.41 8.70 9.69
CA PHE A 129 6.93 7.77 8.68
C PHE A 129 8.09 8.35 7.86
N ASN A 130 8.48 9.61 8.11
CA ASN A 130 9.61 10.27 7.46
C ASN A 130 9.58 10.17 5.93
N ARG A 131 8.39 10.37 5.35
CA ARG A 131 8.10 10.28 3.91
C ARG A 131 8.43 8.92 3.28
N ASP A 132 8.44 7.85 4.08
CA ASP A 132 8.83 6.51 3.63
C ASP A 132 7.85 5.44 4.14
N ILE A 133 6.77 5.22 3.39
CA ILE A 133 5.74 4.20 3.68
C ILE A 133 6.37 2.79 3.73
N ILE A 134 7.24 2.47 2.78
CA ILE A 134 7.91 1.17 2.70
C ILE A 134 8.84 0.98 3.91
N GLY A 135 9.54 2.04 4.32
CA GLY A 135 10.38 2.05 5.51
C GLY A 135 9.58 1.86 6.80
N ALA A 136 8.37 2.43 6.88
CA ALA A 136 7.48 2.24 8.01
C ALA A 136 7.04 0.76 8.14
N PHE A 137 6.60 0.12 7.05
CA PHE A 137 6.31 -1.32 7.06
C PHE A 137 7.54 -2.16 7.37
N LYS A 138 8.71 -1.82 6.81
CA LYS A 138 9.97 -2.50 7.10
C LYS A 138 10.27 -2.50 8.61
N LYS A 139 10.10 -1.36 9.30
CA LYS A 139 10.32 -1.28 10.75
C LYS A 139 9.45 -2.28 11.51
N LEU A 140 8.17 -2.41 11.14
CA LEU A 140 7.27 -3.38 11.76
C LEU A 140 7.73 -4.83 11.54
N GLN A 141 8.22 -5.14 10.34
CA GLN A 141 8.82 -6.46 10.07
C GLN A 141 10.14 -6.68 10.81
N ASP A 142 10.97 -5.65 10.97
CA ASP A 142 12.21 -5.74 11.75
C ASP A 142 11.96 -5.97 13.24
N MET A 143 10.77 -5.62 13.73
CA MET A 143 10.30 -5.89 15.08
C MET A 143 9.54 -7.24 15.20
N ASP A 144 9.49 -8.04 14.14
CA ASP A 144 8.75 -9.31 14.08
C ASP A 144 7.23 -9.17 14.40
N LEU A 145 6.64 -8.01 14.10
CA LEU A 145 5.22 -7.73 14.35
C LEU A 145 4.31 -8.06 13.17
N ILE A 146 4.87 -8.06 11.97
CA ILE A 146 4.21 -8.44 10.72
C ILE A 146 5.19 -9.23 9.85
N ASP A 147 4.65 -10.02 8.92
CA ASP A 147 5.39 -10.61 7.82
C ASP A 147 5.15 -9.79 6.54
N ILE A 148 6.19 -9.52 5.76
CA ILE A 148 6.04 -8.97 4.41
C ILE A 148 6.39 -10.06 3.40
N ILE A 149 5.54 -10.22 2.38
CA ILE A 149 5.79 -11.12 1.25
C ILE A 149 5.89 -10.32 -0.04
N THR A 150 6.63 -10.88 -1.01
CA THR A 150 6.79 -10.27 -2.34
C THR A 150 5.74 -10.81 -3.32
N CYS A 151 5.89 -10.47 -4.60
CA CYS A 151 5.05 -10.94 -5.71
C CYS A 151 5.92 -11.11 -6.98
N GLY A 152 5.34 -11.34 -8.16
CA GLY A 152 6.05 -11.12 -9.42
C GLY A 152 6.36 -9.62 -9.61
N ALA A 153 7.53 -9.29 -10.18
CA ALA A 153 8.04 -7.93 -10.36
C ALA A 153 6.98 -6.88 -10.72
N THR A 154 6.16 -7.18 -11.73
CA THR A 154 5.11 -6.27 -12.23
C THR A 154 3.72 -6.88 -12.14
N HIS A 155 3.53 -7.84 -11.22
CA HIS A 155 2.29 -8.61 -11.11
C HIS A 155 1.90 -9.34 -12.43
N GLY A 156 2.90 -9.78 -13.19
CA GLY A 156 2.67 -10.47 -14.47
C GLY A 156 1.93 -11.79 -14.26
N TYR A 157 0.85 -12.04 -15.02
CA TYR A 157 0.04 -13.25 -14.90
C TYR A 157 0.81 -14.52 -15.32
N CYS A 158 1.51 -15.12 -14.36
CA CYS A 158 2.50 -16.17 -14.58
C CYS A 158 2.02 -17.35 -15.43
N PRO A 159 0.77 -17.85 -15.29
CA PRO A 159 0.30 -18.99 -16.10
C PRO A 159 0.32 -18.77 -17.61
N LEU A 160 0.23 -17.51 -18.07
CA LEU A 160 0.18 -17.15 -19.48
C LEU A 160 1.49 -16.58 -20.02
N LEU A 161 2.53 -16.44 -19.18
CA LEU A 161 3.85 -16.07 -19.67
C LEU A 161 4.42 -17.21 -20.54
N SER A 162 4.78 -16.86 -21.77
CA SER A 162 5.10 -17.83 -22.82
C SER A 162 6.44 -18.52 -22.66
N LYS A 163 7.35 -17.92 -21.88
CA LYS A 163 8.71 -18.41 -21.65
C LYS A 163 8.94 -18.53 -20.16
N ASP A 164 9.55 -19.64 -19.75
CA ASP A 164 10.00 -19.83 -18.36
C ASP A 164 10.98 -18.74 -17.95
N THR A 165 11.80 -18.22 -18.89
CA THR A 165 12.69 -17.08 -18.63
C THR A 165 11.95 -15.79 -18.28
N SER A 166 10.72 -15.59 -18.76
CA SER A 166 9.87 -14.45 -18.37
C SER A 166 9.32 -14.62 -16.95
N ILE A 167 8.98 -15.85 -16.57
CA ILE A 167 8.56 -16.19 -15.20
C ILE A 167 9.75 -16.00 -14.24
N ASP A 168 10.92 -16.53 -14.59
CA ASP A 168 12.18 -16.34 -13.86
C ASP A 168 12.52 -14.87 -13.65
N ALA A 169 12.41 -14.05 -14.70
CA ALA A 169 12.67 -12.62 -14.60
C ALA A 169 11.73 -11.93 -13.60
N GLN A 170 10.44 -12.25 -13.63
CA GLN A 170 9.47 -11.70 -12.67
C GLN A 170 9.87 -12.00 -11.22
N PHE A 171 10.29 -13.22 -10.90
CA PHE A 171 10.59 -13.61 -9.52
C PHE A 171 12.02 -13.27 -9.08
N LYS A 172 13.02 -13.36 -9.96
CA LYS A 172 14.40 -12.93 -9.63
C LYS A 172 14.45 -11.43 -9.33
N THR A 173 13.83 -10.62 -10.18
CA THR A 173 13.71 -9.17 -9.94
C THR A 173 12.93 -8.87 -8.66
N ALA A 174 11.88 -9.64 -8.36
CA ALA A 174 11.14 -9.47 -7.11
C ALA A 174 11.98 -9.76 -5.86
N VAL A 175 12.79 -10.81 -5.89
CA VAL A 175 13.73 -11.14 -4.79
C VAL A 175 14.76 -10.02 -4.61
N ASP A 176 15.30 -9.49 -5.70
CA ASP A 176 16.29 -8.40 -5.66
C ASP A 176 15.67 -7.09 -5.13
N ASN A 177 14.48 -6.73 -5.60
CA ASN A 177 13.72 -5.59 -5.08
C ASN A 177 13.41 -5.75 -3.59
N TYR A 178 13.00 -6.95 -3.16
CA TYR A 178 12.70 -7.22 -1.76
C TYR A 178 13.95 -7.09 -0.87
N LYS A 179 15.10 -7.63 -1.31
CA LYS A 179 16.39 -7.43 -0.61
C LYS A 179 16.76 -5.95 -0.54
N HIS A 180 16.55 -5.21 -1.63
CA HIS A 180 16.87 -3.79 -1.68
C HIS A 180 16.04 -2.98 -0.67
N HIS A 181 14.73 -3.22 -0.58
CA HIS A 181 13.85 -2.44 0.30
C HIS A 181 13.77 -2.95 1.74
N PHE A 182 13.87 -4.26 1.97
CA PHE A 182 13.66 -4.87 3.29
C PHE A 182 14.91 -5.46 3.92
N GLY A 183 16.03 -5.52 3.19
CA GLY A 183 17.34 -5.93 3.71
C GLY A 183 17.47 -7.43 4.02
N ARG A 184 16.50 -8.26 3.59
CA ARG A 184 16.48 -9.71 3.81
C ARG A 184 15.92 -10.43 2.57
N VAL A 185 16.02 -11.75 2.52
CA VAL A 185 15.43 -12.57 1.46
C VAL A 185 13.94 -12.80 1.78
N PRO A 186 13.00 -12.67 0.82
CA PRO A 186 11.60 -12.98 1.09
C PRO A 186 11.43 -14.49 1.29
N THR A 187 10.62 -14.87 2.28
CA THR A 187 10.28 -16.28 2.58
C THR A 187 8.91 -16.68 2.04
N GLY A 188 8.08 -15.70 1.67
CA GLY A 188 6.76 -15.91 1.07
C GLY A 188 6.58 -15.09 -0.20
N VAL A 189 5.64 -15.54 -1.04
CA VAL A 189 5.28 -14.88 -2.30
C VAL A 189 3.77 -14.95 -2.51
N TRP A 190 3.17 -13.82 -2.86
CA TRP A 190 1.84 -13.78 -3.44
C TRP A 190 1.97 -14.06 -4.94
N LEU A 191 1.38 -15.16 -5.42
CA LEU A 191 1.32 -15.41 -6.86
C LEU A 191 0.38 -14.39 -7.51
N PRO A 192 0.78 -13.67 -8.58
CA PRO A 192 -0.10 -12.74 -9.26
C PRO A 192 -1.45 -13.38 -9.60
N GLU A 193 -2.54 -12.83 -9.07
CA GLU A 193 -3.91 -13.35 -9.17
C GLU A 193 -4.11 -14.79 -8.67
N CYS A 194 -3.26 -15.25 -7.75
CA CYS A 194 -3.15 -16.67 -7.37
C CYS A 194 -2.99 -17.60 -8.59
N GLY A 195 -2.47 -17.06 -9.70
CA GLY A 195 -2.33 -17.73 -10.97
C GLY A 195 -1.30 -18.84 -10.89
N TYR A 196 -1.76 -20.08 -10.95
CA TYR A 196 -0.91 -21.26 -10.85
C TYR A 196 -0.99 -22.12 -12.12
N ARG A 197 0.16 -22.54 -12.63
CA ARG A 197 0.29 -23.50 -13.73
C ARG A 197 1.17 -24.66 -13.26
N PRO A 198 0.63 -25.89 -13.13
CA PRO A 198 1.45 -27.05 -12.79
C PRO A 198 2.41 -27.41 -13.94
N GLY A 199 3.33 -28.35 -13.72
CA GLY A 199 4.17 -28.90 -14.78
C GLY A 199 3.37 -29.78 -15.73
N TYR A 200 3.20 -29.36 -16.99
CA TYR A 200 2.63 -30.16 -18.08
C TYR A 200 3.08 -29.63 -19.45
N ARG A 201 2.78 -30.37 -20.53
CA ARG A 201 2.98 -29.87 -21.90
C ARG A 201 2.00 -28.75 -22.19
N TRP A 202 2.48 -27.51 -22.09
CA TRP A 202 1.66 -26.33 -22.30
C TRP A 202 1.71 -25.85 -23.75
N LYS A 203 0.57 -25.38 -24.27
CA LYS A 203 0.45 -24.72 -25.57
C LYS A 203 0.12 -23.26 -25.30
N ASN A 204 0.90 -22.36 -25.88
CA ASN A 204 0.62 -20.91 -25.83
C ASN A 204 -0.81 -20.63 -26.36
N PRO A 205 -1.57 -19.74 -25.71
CA PRO A 205 -2.84 -19.24 -26.23
C PRO A 205 -2.66 -18.54 -27.58
#